data_AF-A0A2E2I934-F1
#
_entry.id   AF-A0A2E2I934-F1
#
_cell.length_a   1.000
_cell.length_b   1.000
_cell.length_c   1.000
_cell.angle_alpha   90.00
_cell.angle_beta   90.00
_cell.angle_gamma   90.00
#
_symmetry.space_group_name_H-M   'P 1'
#
loop_
_entity.id
_entity.type
_entity.pdbx_description
1 polymer ?
#
loop_
_entity_poly.entity_id
_entity_poly.type
_entity_poly.pdbx_seq_one_letter_code
_entity_poly.pdbx_strand_id
1 'polypeptide(L)' 'MIDDISDELLGGFWPFLKRVLILFMPIWVYFLGVTAGLPLILSSILAGSSLALIIVFEKYKLSQENPQNDDR' A
#
# COMPACT_ATOMS: atom_id res chain seq x y z
N MET A 1 -11.66 -4.91 28.72
CA MET A 1 -10.31 -5.19 29.25
C MET A 1 -9.50 -6.15 28.38
N ILE A 2 -10.11 -7.09 27.63
CA ILE A 2 -9.40 -7.85 26.57
C ILE A 2 -9.36 -7.09 25.24
N ASP A 3 -10.35 -6.23 24.96
CA ASP A 3 -10.35 -5.36 23.76
C ASP A 3 -9.17 -4.35 23.76
N ASP A 4 -8.85 -3.73 24.90
CA ASP A 4 -7.74 -2.76 25.03
C ASP A 4 -6.37 -3.33 24.63
N ILE A 5 -6.06 -4.56 25.06
CA ILE A 5 -4.77 -5.22 24.76
C ILE A 5 -4.68 -5.56 23.28
N SER A 6 -5.81 -5.90 22.67
CA SER A 6 -5.91 -6.21 21.24
C SER A 6 -5.71 -4.95 20.41
N ASP A 7 -6.30 -3.82 20.82
CA ASP A 7 -6.16 -2.52 20.16
C ASP A 7 -4.75 -1.92 20.31
N GLU A 8 -4.05 -2.11 21.43
CA GLU A 8 -2.66 -1.66 21.58
C GLU A 8 -1.68 -2.51 20.74
N LEU A 9 -1.87 -3.84 20.71
CA LEU A 9 -1.06 -4.75 19.90
C LEU A 9 -1.31 -4.57 18.41
N LEU A 10 -2.59 -4.46 18.00
CA LEU A 10 -2.96 -4.17 16.62
C LEU A 10 -2.60 -2.75 16.23
N GLY A 11 -2.69 -1.77 17.13
CA GLY A 11 -2.29 -0.39 16.90
C GLY A 11 -0.80 -0.25 16.56
N GLY A 12 0.05 -0.99 17.28
CA GLY A 12 1.49 -1.08 16.97
C GLY A 12 1.82 -1.94 15.74
N PHE A 13 1.03 -2.99 15.49
CA PHE A 13 1.23 -3.91 14.36
C PHE A 13 0.69 -3.36 13.03
N TRP A 14 -0.38 -2.56 13.07
CA TRP A 14 -1.03 -1.96 11.91
C TRP A 14 -0.10 -1.20 10.96
N PRO A 15 0.79 -0.29 11.42
CA PRO A 15 1.72 0.40 10.53
C PRO A 15 2.71 -0.55 9.84
N PHE A 16 3.11 -1.64 10.50
CA PHE A 16 3.97 -2.66 9.92
C PHE A 16 3.21 -3.48 8.87
N LEU A 17 2.03 -4.00 9.25
CA LEU A 17 1.19 -4.79 8.34
C LEU A 17 0.79 -3.99 7.10
N LYS A 18 0.47 -2.71 7.27
CA LYS A 18 0.17 -1.79 6.17
C LYS A 18 1.33 -1.68 5.17
N ARG A 19 2.58 -1.56 5.64
CA ARG A 19 3.76 -1.52 4.76
C ARG A 19 3.95 -2.83 4.01
N VAL A 20 3.80 -3.96 4.68
CA VAL A 20 3.91 -5.28 4.05
C VAL A 20 2.82 -5.44 2.98
N LEU A 21 1.58 -5.04 3.28
CA LEU A 21 0.47 -5.15 2.35
C LEU A 21 0.68 -4.30 1.09
N ILE A 22 1.19 -3.07 1.26
CA ILE A 22 1.53 -2.17 0.14
C ILE A 22 2.68 -2.75 -0.68
N LEU A 23 3.73 -3.26 -0.05
CA LEU A 23 4.89 -3.86 -0.73
C LEU A 23 4.51 -5.11 -1.53
N PHE A 24 3.57 -5.90 -1.01
CA PHE A 24 3.09 -7.09 -1.70
C PHE A 24 2.09 -6.77 -2.82
N MET A 25 1.45 -5.60 -2.84
CA MET A 25 0.45 -5.21 -3.84
C MET A 25 0.88 -5.42 -5.31
N PRO A 26 2.07 -4.98 -5.77
CA PRO A 26 2.54 -5.24 -7.13
C PRO A 26 2.74 -6.74 -7.42
N ILE A 27 3.17 -7.52 -6.42
CA ILE A 27 3.29 -8.98 -6.52
C ILE A 27 1.91 -9.61 -6.72
N TRP A 28 0.89 -9.18 -5.99
CA TRP A 28 -0.48 -9.65 -6.17
C TRP A 28 -1.02 -9.33 -7.56
N VAL A 29 -0.75 -8.13 -8.09
CA VAL A 29 -1.15 -7.74 -9.45
C VAL A 29 -0.47 -8.61 -10.50
N TYR A 30 0.83 -8.90 -10.31
CA TYR A 30 1.57 -9.80 -11.19
C TYR A 30 0.99 -11.23 -11.19
N PHE A 31 0.73 -11.79 -10.01
CA PHE A 31 0.14 -13.11 -9.88
C PHE A 31 -1.27 -13.16 -10.47
N LEU A 32 -2.10 -12.13 -10.24
CA LEU A 32 -3.41 -12.01 -10.88
C LEU A 32 -3.31 -12.03 -12.40
N GLY A 33 -2.39 -11.25 -12.97
CA GLY A 33 -2.17 -11.22 -14.41
C GLY A 33 -1.76 -12.58 -14.97
N VAL A 34 -0.84 -13.28 -14.27
CA VAL A 34 -0.42 -14.63 -14.64
C VAL A 34 -1.59 -15.63 -14.57
N THR A 35 -2.38 -15.60 -13.48
CA THR A 35 -3.54 -16.49 -13.33
C THR A 35 -4.67 -16.21 -14.31
N ALA A 36 -4.81 -14.97 -14.77
CA ALA A 36 -5.75 -14.57 -15.81
C ALA A 36 -5.31 -14.97 -17.23
N GLY A 37 -4.14 -15.61 -17.38
CA GLY A 37 -3.59 -16.04 -18.67
C GLY A 37 -3.00 -14.90 -19.49
N LEU A 38 -2.72 -13.74 -18.88
CA LEU A 38 -2.05 -12.65 -19.58
C LEU A 38 -0.59 -12.99 -19.88
N PRO A 39 -0.03 -12.46 -20.99
CA PRO A 39 1.39 -12.58 -21.27
C PRO A 39 2.22 -12.03 -20.11
N LEU A 40 3.32 -12.72 -19.77
CA LEU A 40 4.23 -12.33 -18.69
C LEU A 40 4.66 -10.85 -18.78
N ILE A 41 4.89 -10.36 -19.99
CA ILE A 41 5.27 -8.97 -20.27
C ILE A 41 4.16 -8.01 -19.84
N LEU A 42 2.91 -8.30 -20.22
CA LEU A 42 1.76 -7.45 -19.87
C LEU A 42 1.50 -7.46 -18.37
N SER A 43 1.61 -8.63 -17.74
CA SER A 43 1.48 -8.77 -16.29
C SER A 43 2.56 -7.98 -15.54
N SER A 44 3.80 -7.99 -16.03
CA SER A 44 4.91 -7.25 -15.43
C SER A 44 4.74 -5.72 -15.58
N ILE A 45 4.23 -5.25 -16.72
CA ILE A 45 3.90 -3.83 -16.93
C ILE A 45 2.79 -3.37 -15.97
N LEU A 46 1.73 -4.18 -15.80
CA LEU A 46 0.66 -3.87 -14.85
C LEU A 46 1.17 -3.84 -13.40
N ALA A 47 2.01 -4.81 -13.02
CA ALA A 47 2.62 -4.85 -11.70
C ALA A 47 3.52 -3.62 -11.45
N GLY A 48 4.31 -3.21 -12.45
CA GLY A 48 5.10 -1.98 -12.37
C GLY A 48 4.24 -0.70 -12.28
N SER A 49 3.14 -0.65 -13.02
CA SER A 49 2.18 0.47 -13.00
C SER A 49 1.49 0.61 -11.63
N SER A 50 1.15 -0.52 -11.00
CA SER A 50 0.62 -0.56 -9.64
C SER A 50 1.59 0.08 -8.63
N LEU A 51 2.90 -0.09 -8.81
CA LEU A 51 3.92 0.54 -7.97
C LEU A 51 3.96 2.06 -8.16
N ALA A 52 3.82 2.55 -9.41
CA ALA A 52 3.75 3.98 -9.69
C ALA A 52 2.51 4.65 -9.04
N LEU A 53 1.36 3.99 -9.05
CA LEU A 53 0.15 4.46 -8.38
C LEU A 53 0.34 4.61 -6.87
N ILE A 54 1.02 3.66 -6.23
CA ILE A 54 1.33 3.72 -4.79
C ILE A 54 2.17 4.95 -4.47
N ILE A 55 3.22 5.22 -5.26
CA ILE A 55 4.10 6.38 -5.04
C ILE A 55 3.33 7.69 -5.16
N VAL A 56 2.49 7.83 -6.18
CA VAL A 56 1.65 9.02 -6.38
C VAL A 56 0.67 9.17 -5.21
N PHE A 57 0.06 8.08 -4.75
CA PHE A 57 -0.86 8.09 -3.62
C PHE A 57 -0.17 8.49 -2.31
N GLU A 58 1.01 7.95 -2.01
CA GLU A 58 1.80 8.35 -0.84
C GLU A 58 2.16 9.83 -0.89
N LYS A 59 2.61 10.31 -2.06
CA LYS A 59 2.95 11.71 -2.28
C LYS A 59 1.74 12.63 -2.11
N TYR A 60 0.57 12.20 -2.58
CA TYR A 60 -0.69 12.91 -2.40
C TYR A 60 -1.15 12.93 -0.93
N LYS A 61 -1.01 11.81 -0.21
CA LYS A 61 -1.31 11.74 1.23
C LYS A 61 -0.41 12.68 2.03
N LEU A 62 0.89 12.68 1.76
CA LEU A 62 1.85 13.59 2.41
C LEU A 62 1.51 15.06 2.12
N SER A 63 1.09 15.36 0.88
CA SER A 63 0.71 16.72 0.51
C SER A 63 -0.60 17.21 1.15
N GLN A 64 -1.49 16.30 1.57
CA GLN A 64 -2.69 16.62 2.36
C GLN A 64 -2.43 16.72 3.86
N GLU A 65 -1.36 16.11 4.35
CA GLU A 65 -0.93 16.21 5.76
C GLU A 65 -0.11 17.49 6.02
N ASN A 66 0.48 18.07 4.96
CA ASN A 66 1.30 19.29 5.03
C ASN A 66 0.60 20.67 5.02
N PRO A 67 -0.68 20.87 4.62
CA PRO A 67 -1.29 22.20 4.61
C PRO A 67 -1.72 22.67 6.01
N GLN A 68 -1.62 21.83 7.04
CA GLN A 68 -2.05 22.16 8.41
C GLN A 68 -0.93 22.71 9.30
N ASN A 69 0.27 22.93 8.74
CA ASN A 69 1.44 23.44 9.47
C ASN A 69 1.91 24.82 8.99
N ASP A 70 1.12 25.50 8.13
CA ASP A 70 1.43 26.83 7.57
C ASP A 70 0.48 27.91 8.13
N ASP A 71 0.02 27.73 9.38
CA ASP A 71 -0.73 28.72 10.17
C ASP A 71 -0.12 28.86 11.59
N ARG A 72 1.19 29.12 11.65
CA ARG A 72 1.88 29.61 12.86
C ARG A 72 2.88 30.71 12.56
#